data_AF-A0A357AZA4-F1
#
_entry.id   AF-A0A357AZA4-F1
#
_cell.length_a   1.000
_cell.length_b   1.000
_cell.length_c   1.000
_cell.angle_alpha   90.00
_cell.angle_beta   90.00
_cell.angle_gamma   90.00
#
_symmetry.space_group_name_H-M   'P 1'
#
loop_
_entity.id
_entity.type
_entity.pdbx_description
1 polymer ?
#
loop_
_entity_poly.entity_id
_entity_poly.type
_entity_poly.pdbx_seq_one_letter_code
_entity_poly.pdbx_strand_id
1 'polypeptide(L)' 'GTQAPFSNTTLDWTMPADLKDLPAIVGGKEMDFTYGDCKSEMDMVNKAFIDIMIEGDANGRG' A
#
# COMPACT_ATOMS: atom_id res chain seq x y z
N GLY A 1 28.06 -11.71 -7.14
CA GLY A 1 26.86 -11.15 -7.78
C GLY A 1 25.81 -10.97 -6.71
N THR A 2 25.52 -9.75 -6.33
CA THR A 2 24.50 -9.41 -5.32
C THR A 2 23.37 -8.71 -6.05
N GLN A 3 22.52 -9.48 -6.74
CA GLN A 3 21.25 -8.94 -7.20
C GLN A 3 20.30 -8.88 -6.02
N ALA A 4 19.65 -7.74 -5.83
CA ALA A 4 18.59 -7.62 -4.85
C ALA A 4 17.45 -8.60 -5.22
N PRO A 5 16.85 -9.28 -4.24
CA PRO A 5 15.72 -10.17 -4.52
C PRO A 5 14.56 -9.36 -5.10
N PHE A 6 14.01 -9.85 -6.21
CA PHE A 6 12.81 -9.25 -6.79
C PHE A 6 11.65 -9.41 -5.80
N SER A 7 11.10 -8.27 -5.38
CA SER A 7 9.90 -8.20 -4.54
C SER A 7 8.85 -7.42 -5.32
N ASN A 8 7.63 -7.95 -5.40
CA ASN A 8 6.51 -7.23 -6.00
C ASN A 8 5.60 -6.73 -4.89
N THR A 9 5.26 -5.44 -4.93
CA THR A 9 4.29 -4.81 -4.03
C THR A 9 3.25 -4.11 -4.88
N THR A 10 1.99 -4.51 -4.76
CA THR A 10 0.85 -3.87 -5.41
C THR A 10 0.15 -2.97 -4.39
N LEU A 11 -0.16 -1.74 -4.78
CA LEU A 11 -0.91 -0.78 -3.96
C LEU A 11 -2.22 -0.44 -4.69
N ASP A 12 -3.35 -0.75 -4.05
CA ASP A 12 -4.66 -0.41 -4.58
C ASP A 12 -5.04 1.03 -4.22
N TRP A 13 -5.58 1.76 -5.20
CA TRP A 13 -6.02 3.16 -5.03
C TRP A 13 -7.28 3.27 -4.16
N THR A 14 -8.15 2.27 -4.22
CA THR A 14 -9.44 2.20 -3.53
C THR A 14 -9.62 0.83 -2.92
N MET A 15 -10.20 0.76 -1.71
CA MET A 15 -10.53 -0.53 -1.11
C MET A 15 -11.49 -1.32 -2.02
N PRO A 16 -11.15 -2.56 -2.39
CA PRO A 16 -12.07 -3.45 -3.07
C PRO A 16 -13.34 -3.67 -2.25
N ALA A 17 -14.51 -3.67 -2.91
CA ALA A 17 -15.80 -3.76 -2.23
C ALA A 17 -16.04 -5.12 -1.56
N ASP A 18 -15.42 -6.17 -2.07
CA ASP A 18 -15.44 -7.54 -1.55
C ASP A 18 -14.61 -7.71 -0.27
N LEU A 19 -13.57 -6.89 -0.08
CA LEU A 19 -12.72 -6.94 1.12
C LEU A 19 -13.14 -5.96 2.20
N LYS A 20 -13.88 -4.91 1.84
CA LYS A 20 -14.21 -3.78 2.72
C LYS A 20 -14.76 -4.20 4.09
N ASP A 21 -15.68 -5.16 4.13
CA ASP A 21 -16.39 -5.57 5.35
C ASP A 21 -15.70 -6.74 6.08
N LEU A 22 -14.56 -7.23 5.58
CA LEU A 22 -13.80 -8.31 6.22
C LEU A 22 -12.87 -7.76 7.32
N PRO A 23 -12.66 -8.51 8.42
CA PRO A 23 -11.67 -8.16 9.44
C PRO A 23 -10.27 -8.03 8.83
N ALA A 24 -9.55 -6.97 9.19
CA ALA A 24 -8.19 -6.78 8.76
C ALA A 24 -7.28 -7.87 9.37
N ILE A 25 -6.29 -8.35 8.61
CA ILE A 25 -5.35 -9.36 9.09
C ILE A 25 -3.97 -8.72 9.29
N VAL A 26 -3.46 -8.75 10.51
CA VAL A 26 -2.12 -8.26 10.86
C VAL A 26 -1.32 -9.39 11.52
N GLY A 27 -0.19 -9.76 10.92
CA GLY A 27 0.66 -10.84 11.43
C GLY A 27 -0.05 -12.21 11.49
N GLY A 28 -1.01 -12.44 10.59
CA GLY A 28 -1.81 -13.68 10.55
C GLY A 28 -2.95 -13.73 11.57
N LYS A 29 -3.31 -12.61 12.20
CA LYS A 29 -4.43 -12.51 13.15
C LYS A 29 -5.47 -11.52 12.65
N GLU A 30 -6.74 -11.86 12.81
CA GLU A 30 -7.85 -10.94 12.60
C GLU A 30 -7.87 -9.84 13.66
N MET A 31 -8.17 -8.63 13.22
CA MET A 31 -8.27 -7.43 14.06
C MET A 31 -9.73 -7.07 14.33
N ASP A 32 -9.97 -6.21 15.32
CA ASP A 32 -11.30 -5.72 15.68
C ASP A 32 -11.86 -4.66 14.70
N PHE A 33 -11.10 -4.32 13.66
CA PHE A 33 -11.48 -3.39 12.59
C PHE A 33 -11.42 -4.07 11.22
N THR A 34 -12.13 -3.50 10.26
CA THR A 34 -12.24 -4.01 8.89
C THR A 34 -11.24 -3.37 7.94
N TYR A 35 -11.00 -3.96 6.77
CA TYR A 35 -10.19 -3.32 5.74
C TYR A 35 -10.76 -1.97 5.29
N GLY A 36 -12.08 -1.79 5.35
CA GLY A 36 -12.75 -0.54 5.04
C GLY A 36 -12.37 0.61 5.99
N ASP A 37 -12.04 0.30 7.24
CA ASP A 37 -11.64 1.29 8.24
C ASP A 37 -10.25 1.88 7.96
N CYS A 38 -9.40 1.16 7.22
CA CYS A 38 -8.04 1.58 6.87
C CYS A 38 -7.95 2.57 5.70
N LYS A 39 -9.07 3.14 5.25
CA LYS A 39 -9.08 4.03 4.07
C LYS A 39 -8.16 5.24 4.27
N SER A 40 -8.11 5.79 5.48
CA SER A 40 -7.29 6.96 5.78
C SER A 40 -5.79 6.68 5.64
N GLU A 41 -5.36 5.50 6.08
CA GLU A 41 -3.99 5.01 6.02
C GLU A 41 -3.60 4.66 4.57
N MET A 42 -4.50 4.04 3.81
CA MET A 42 -4.29 3.80 2.38
C MET A 42 -4.06 5.12 1.63
N ASP A 43 -4.88 6.14 1.90
CA ASP A 43 -4.75 7.44 1.27
C ASP A 43 -3.43 8.12 1.64
N MET A 44 -2.97 7.98 2.88
CA MET A 44 -1.66 8.48 3.32
C MET A 44 -0.51 7.81 2.58
N VAL A 45 -0.52 6.48 2.45
CA VAL A 45 0.53 5.71 1.75
C VAL A 45 0.51 6.03 0.26
N ASN A 46 -0.66 6.03 -0.37
CA ASN A 46 -0.81 6.33 -1.80
C ASN A 46 -0.31 7.74 -2.13
N LYS A 47 -0.63 8.73 -1.28
CA LYS A 47 -0.12 10.10 -1.43
C LYS A 47 1.39 10.15 -1.31
N ALA A 48 1.96 9.58 -0.24
CA ALA A 48 3.41 9.58 -0.03
C ALA A 48 4.17 8.86 -1.16
N PHE A 49 3.62 7.75 -1.66
CA PHE A 49 4.20 7.02 -2.77
C PHE A 49 4.20 7.84 -4.06
N ILE A 50 3.09 8.50 -4.40
CA ILE A 50 3.02 9.39 -5.57
C ILE A 50 3.97 10.57 -5.43
N ASP A 51 4.00 11.21 -4.25
CA ASP A 51 4.86 12.37 -4.00
C ASP A 51 6.34 11.99 -4.23
N ILE A 52 6.77 10.84 -3.70
CA ILE A 52 8.14 10.31 -3.92
C ILE A 52 8.37 9.92 -5.37
N MET A 53 7.41 9.29 -6.05
CA MET A 53 7.57 8.92 -7.46
C MET A 53 7.71 10.17 -8.34
N ILE A 54 6.97 11.24 -8.07
CA ILE A 54 7.08 12.53 -8.77
C ILE A 54 8.43 13.19 -8.46
N GLU A 55 8.85 13.22 -7.20
CA GLU A 55 10.13 13.83 -6.79
C GLU A 55 11.35 13.02 -7.29
N GLY A 56 11.23 11.69 -7.28
CA GLY A 56 12.25 10.76 -7.78
C GLY A 56 12.42 10.84 -9.29
N ASP A 57 11.32 10.99 -10.04
CA ASP A 57 11.32 11.25 -11.48
C ASP A 57 11.94 12.61 -11.81
N ALA A 58 11.66 13.65 -10.99
CA ALA A 58 12.30 14.96 -11.12
C ALA A 58 13.82 14.94 -10.90
N ASN A 59 14.34 13.95 -10.17
CA ASN A 59 15.78 13.75 -9.95
C ASN A 59 16.42 12.77 -10.95
N GLY A 60 15.70 12.31 -11.99
CA GLY A 60 16.27 11.65 -13.16
C GLY A 60 17.00 10.33 -12.87
N ARG A 61 16.61 9.61 -11.82
CA ARG A 61 17.15 8.28 -11.49
C ARG A 61 16.18 7.17 -11.92
N GLY A 62 15.83 7.19 -13.21
CA GLY A 62 15.39 6.00 -13.93
C GLY A 62 16.58 5.17 -14.38
#